data_AF-A0A2N2Q2F5-F1
#
_entry.id   AF-A0A2N2Q2F5-F1
#
_cell.length_a   1.000
_cell.length_b   1.000
_cell.length_c   1.000
_cell.angle_alpha   90.00
_cell.angle_beta   90.00
_cell.angle_gamma   90.00
#
_symmetry.space_group_name_H-M   'P 1'
#
loop_
_entity.id
_entity.type
_entity.pdbx_description
1 polymer ?
#
loop_
_entity_poly.entity_id
_entity_poly.type
_entity_poly.pdbx_seq_one_letter_code
_entity_poly.pdbx_strand_id
1 'polypeptide(L)' 'MKKMKLVVVGNGMAGMRTVEELLKIAPDLYDITVFGDEPYPNYNRIMLSPVLANEQTIDD' A
#
# COMPACT_ATOMS: atom_id res chain seq x y z
N MET A 1 14.56 -14.95 16.04
CA MET A 1 15.43 -13.76 15.86
C MET A 1 14.56 -12.52 16.02
N LYS A 2 15.10 -11.39 16.49
CA LYS A 2 14.33 -10.14 16.58
C LYS A 2 14.18 -9.55 15.17
N LYS A 3 12.94 -9.28 14.73
CA LYS A 3 12.66 -8.65 13.43
C LYS A 3 13.25 -7.23 13.41
N MET A 4 13.83 -6.83 12.27
CA MET A 4 14.30 -5.46 12.05
C MET A 4 13.11 -4.52 11.89
N LYS A 5 13.17 -3.32 12.48
CA LYS A 5 12.10 -2.33 12.30
C LYS A 5 12.24 -1.67 10.93
N LEU A 6 11.18 -1.69 10.13
CA LEU A 6 11.10 -0.98 8.84
C LEU A 6 9.96 0.05 8.90
N VAL A 7 10.28 1.31 8.64
CA VAL A 7 9.29 2.38 8.53
C VAL A 7 9.14 2.76 7.06
N VAL A 8 7.91 2.74 6.57
CA VAL A 8 7.54 3.18 5.23
C VAL A 8 6.72 4.45 5.35
N VAL A 9 7.13 5.52 4.67
CA VAL A 9 6.40 6.79 4.65
C VAL A 9 5.67 6.90 3.32
N GLY A 10 4.34 6.88 3.37
CA GLY A 10 3.42 6.88 2.24
C GLY A 10 2.70 5.55 2.06
N ASN A 11 1.38 5.54 2.29
CA ASN A 11 0.48 4.40 2.03
C ASN A 11 0.01 4.33 0.55
N GLY A 12 0.88 4.71 -0.38
CA GLY A 12 0.59 4.71 -1.81
C GLY A 12 0.93 3.38 -2.49
N MET A 13 0.60 3.25 -3.79
CA MET A 13 0.91 2.05 -4.57
C MET A 13 2.41 1.68 -4.53
N ALA A 14 3.30 2.67 -4.59
CA ALA A 14 4.74 2.41 -4.54
C ALA A 14 5.16 1.78 -3.20
N GLY A 15 4.78 2.41 -2.08
CA GLY A 15 5.14 1.92 -0.74
C GLY A 15 4.57 0.54 -0.45
N MET A 16 3.30 0.32 -0.79
CA MET A 16 2.66 -0.99 -0.58
C MET A 16 3.22 -2.06 -1.49
N ARG A 17 3.55 -1.74 -2.75
CA ARG A 17 4.20 -2.71 -3.66
C ARG A 17 5.57 -3.13 -3.14
N THR A 18 6.36 -2.20 -2.61
CA THR A 18 7.63 -2.53 -1.97
C THR A 18 7.43 -3.48 -0.78
N VAL A 19 6.45 -3.22 0.09
CA VAL A 19 6.14 -4.10 1.23
C VAL A 19 5.70 -5.49 0.78
N GLU A 20 4.83 -5.60 -0.23
CA GLU A 20 4.39 -6.87 -0.80
C GLU A 20 5.56 -7.71 -1.30
N GLU A 21 6.45 -7.12 -2.12
CA GLU A 21 7.60 -7.83 -2.67
C GLU A 21 8.59 -8.21 -1.57
N LEU A 22 8.78 -7.35 -0.57
CA LEU A 22 9.64 -7.63 0.58
C LEU A 22 9.14 -8.84 1.39
N LEU A 23 7.83 -8.93 1.62
CA LEU A 23 7.22 -10.05 2.34
C LEU A 23 7.33 -11.36 1.56
N LYS A 24 7.35 -11.33 0.21
CA LYS A 24 7.60 -12.52 -0.62
C LYS A 24 9.02 -13.06 -0.48
N ILE A 25 10.02 -12.18 -0.45
CA ILE A 25 11.43 -12.57 -0.40
C ILE A 25 11.95 -12.80 1.03
N ALA A 26 11.38 -12.13 2.02
CA ALA A 26 11.86 -12.13 3.40
C ALA A 26 10.71 -11.94 4.43
N PRO A 27 9.78 -12.91 4.54
CA PRO A 27 8.54 -12.77 5.33
C PRO A 27 8.77 -12.51 6.82
N ASP A 28 9.91 -12.95 7.35
CA ASP A 28 10.22 -12.87 8.79
C ASP A 28 11.35 -11.91 9.15
N LEU A 29 11.85 -11.14 8.20
CA LEU A 29 12.99 -10.25 8.44
C LEU A 29 12.56 -8.93 9.11
N TYR A 30 11.40 -8.39 8.74
CA TYR A 30 10.97 -7.06 9.14
C TYR A 30 9.67 -7.02 9.95
N ASP A 31 9.63 -6.09 10.89
CA ASP A 31 8.44 -5.60 11.56
C ASP A 31 8.14 -4.21 11.00
N ILE A 32 7.08 -4.13 10.20
CA ILE A 32 6.82 -3.06 9.25
C ILE A 32 5.77 -2.10 9.83
N THR A 33 6.06 -0.81 9.82
CA THR A 33 5.11 0.26 10.16
C THR A 33 4.98 1.20 8.97
N VAL A 34 3.75 1.43 8.49
CA VAL A 34 3.46 2.35 7.40
C VAL A 34 2.82 3.61 7.95
N PHE A 35 3.35 4.77 7.61
CA PHE A 35 2.73 6.07 7.88
C PHE A 35 2.05 6.58 6.61
N GLY A 36 0.79 6.99 6.72
CA GLY A 36 0.04 7.67 5.67
C GLY A 36 -0.71 8.84 6.28
N ASP A 37 -0.85 9.92 5.51
CA ASP A 37 -1.62 11.10 5.93
C ASP A 37 -3.11 10.97 5.59
N GLU A 38 -3.44 10.07 4.65
CA GLU A 38 -4.82 9.82 4.27
C GLU A 38 -5.49 8.81 5.22
N PRO A 39 -6.78 9.04 5.58
CA PRO A 39 -7.51 8.15 6.49
C PRO A 39 -8.00 6.85 5.81
N TYR A 40 -7.56 6.59 4.58
CA TYR A 40 -8.01 5.47 3.76
C TYR A 40 -6.86 4.46 3.51
N PRO A 41 -7.18 3.17 3.30
CA PRO A 41 -6.24 2.19 2.80
C PRO A 41 -5.64 2.59 1.44
N ASN A 42 -4.63 1.86 0.97
CA ASN A 42 -4.08 2.08 -0.36
C ASN A 42 -5.15 1.79 -1.44
N TYR A 43 -5.25 2.67 -2.43
CA TYR A 43 -6.18 2.51 -3.55
C TYR A 43 -5.53 2.93 -4.87
N ASN A 44 -6.12 2.49 -5.99
CA ASN A 44 -5.63 2.85 -7.31
C ASN A 44 -6.14 4.25 -7.71
N ARG A 45 -5.29 5.27 -7.56
CA ARG A 45 -5.63 6.66 -7.92
C ARG A 45 -5.96 6.86 -9.39
N ILE A 46 -5.44 6.01 -10.27
CA ILE A 46 -5.74 6.09 -11.71
C ILE A 46 -7.23 5.76 -11.96
N MET A 47 -7.80 4.87 -11.16
CA MET A 47 -9.21 4.47 -11.26
C MET A 47 -10.18 5.54 -10.75
N LEU A 48 -9.70 6.58 -10.06
CA LEU A 48 -10.59 7.66 -9.63
C LEU A 48 -11.23 8.39 -10.81
N SER A 49 -10.50 8.58 -11.92
CA SER A 49 -11.05 9.27 -13.09
C SER A 49 -12.29 8.57 -13.67
N PRO A 50 -12.23 7.27 -14.02
CA PRO A 50 -13.41 6.57 -14.54
C PRO A 50 -14.53 6.44 -13.49
N VAL A 51 -14.22 6.28 -12.20
CA VAL A 51 -15.24 6.26 -11.14
C VAL A 51 -15.99 7.60 -11.07
N LEU A 52 -15.26 8.72 -11.07
CA LEU A 52 -15.87 10.05 -11.05
C LEU A 52 -16.63 10.38 -12.36
N ALA A 53 -16.24 9.76 -13.47
CA ALA A 53 -16.93 9.85 -14.76
C ALA A 53 -18.18 8.95 -14.85
N ASN A 54 -18.47 8.14 -13.82
CA ASN A 54 -19.49 7.08 -13.84
C ASN A 54 -19.28 6.01 -14.92
N GLU A 55 -18.04 5.80 -15.35
CA GLU A 55 -17.67 4.74 -16.30
C GLU A 55 -17.41 3.40 -15.59
N GLN A 56 -17.10 3.45 -14.29
CA GLN A 56 -16.85 2.29 -13.43
C GLN A 56 -17.39 2.54 -12.02
N THR A 57 -17.70 1.47 -11.30
CA THR A 57 -18.05 1.50 -9.88
C THR A 57 -16.86 1.14 -9.01
N ILE A 58 -16.96 1.37 -7.70
CA ILE A 58 -15.89 1.05 -6.74
C ILE A 58 -15.69 -0.47 -6.61
N ASP A 59 -16.73 -1.25 -6.91
CA ASP A 59 -16.74 -2.71 -6.79
C ASP A 59 -16.33 -3.43 -8.09
N ASP A 60 -16.16 -2.70 -9.21
CA ASP A 60 -15.65 -3.22 -10.48
C ASP A 60 -14.12 -3.40 -10.46
#